data_AF-A0A8J2J8C1-F1
#
_entry.id   AF-A0A8J2J8C1-F1
#
_cell.length_a   1.000
_cell.length_b   1.000
_cell.length_c   1.000
_cell.angle_alpha   90.00
_cell.angle_beta   90.00
_cell.angle_gamma   90.00
#
_symmetry.space_group_name_H-M   'P 1'
#
loop_
_entity.id
_entity.type
_entity.pdbx_description
1 polymer ?
#
loop_
_entity_poly.entity_id
_entity_poly.type
_entity_poly.pdbx_seq_one_letter_code
_entity_poly.pdbx_strand_id
1 'polypeptide(L)'
;MGTGGGATGVLLKNGTWNGIMGDLINGISEVGICAGISLSRCVKIPAFAGRSTKAFCIVWSLCVLTIVTVYLSKIFSLFVSPRREISPGNLNELATSDYDIGMTYFGGLLFHTFKSSPRVEYKKIFSRWSPLKPYECLKSGFKPKFACLSYNTDFDLMLYSLRGDIEHLLTHKRLSVFEIPMGLPLEKNSIYSRGFHSAMSSAFECGLFKKWVINTGAVDRLAKTGILENEMKQPNVDPDVVVLDLMHLKGAFNSF
;
A
#
# COMPACT_ATOMS: atom_id res chain seq x y z
N MET A 1 -55.36 -32.62 -5.27
CA MET A 1 -55.18 -33.67 -6.30
C MET A 1 -53.77 -33.55 -6.84
N GLY A 2 -52.87 -34.40 -6.34
CA GLY A 2 -51.52 -34.57 -6.88
C GLY A 2 -51.38 -36.03 -7.27
N THR A 3 -51.31 -36.31 -8.57
CA THR A 3 -51.03 -37.64 -9.10
C THR A 3 -49.53 -37.90 -8.93
N GLY A 4 -49.17 -38.88 -8.11
CA GLY A 4 -47.78 -39.31 -7.92
C GLY A 4 -47.21 -39.90 -9.21
N GLY A 5 -46.16 -39.28 -9.74
CA GLY A 5 -45.41 -39.76 -10.90
C GLY A 5 -44.61 -41.02 -10.54
N GLY A 6 -44.91 -42.13 -11.22
CA GLY A 6 -44.24 -43.41 -11.06
C GLY A 6 -42.95 -43.47 -11.89
N ALA A 7 -41.83 -43.79 -11.25
CA ALA A 7 -40.59 -44.15 -11.93
C ALA A 7 -40.80 -45.37 -12.85
N THR A 8 -40.28 -45.33 -14.08
CA THR A 8 -40.39 -46.45 -15.02
C THR A 8 -39.03 -47.13 -15.17
N GLY A 9 -38.94 -48.42 -14.85
CA GLY A 9 -37.70 -49.18 -15.03
C GLY A 9 -37.85 -50.69 -14.85
N VAL A 10 -36.93 -51.44 -15.45
CA VAL A 10 -36.87 -52.90 -15.40
C VAL A 10 -35.64 -53.31 -14.59
N LEU A 11 -35.85 -54.15 -13.57
CA LEU A 11 -34.76 -54.79 -12.85
C LEU A 11 -34.25 -55.98 -13.68
N LEU A 12 -32.98 -55.94 -14.07
CA LEU A 12 -32.34 -57.02 -14.81
C LEU A 12 -31.94 -58.16 -13.86
N LYS A 13 -31.87 -59.39 -14.37
CA LYS A 13 -31.56 -60.59 -13.58
C LYS A 13 -30.20 -60.55 -12.85
N ASN A 14 -29.30 -59.66 -13.24
CA ASN A 14 -28.00 -59.44 -12.58
C ASN A 14 -28.07 -58.43 -11.41
N GLY A 15 -29.27 -58.00 -11.01
CA GLY A 15 -29.49 -57.06 -9.91
C GLY A 15 -29.26 -55.58 -10.29
N THR A 16 -28.95 -55.28 -11.55
CA THR A 16 -28.87 -53.90 -12.02
C THR A 16 -30.25 -53.40 -12.45
N TRP A 17 -30.54 -52.14 -12.18
CA TRP A 17 -31.79 -51.50 -12.56
C TRP A 17 -31.56 -50.63 -13.78
N ASN A 18 -32.37 -50.80 -14.82
CA ASN A 18 -32.36 -49.92 -15.97
C ASN A 18 -33.73 -49.25 -16.09
N GLY A 19 -33.76 -47.96 -15.78
CA GLY A 19 -34.98 -47.16 -15.82
C GLY A 19 -34.66 -45.68 -15.72
N ILE A 20 -35.69 -44.88 -15.93
CA ILE A 20 -35.62 -43.42 -15.85
C ILE A 20 -36.41 -43.01 -14.61
N MET A 21 -35.78 -42.20 -13.76
CA MET A 21 -36.36 -41.72 -12.52
C MET A 21 -36.42 -40.20 -12.58
N GLY A 22 -37.63 -39.65 -12.72
CA GLY A 22 -37.89 -38.20 -12.75
C GLY A 22 -38.97 -37.81 -13.74
N ASP A 23 -39.88 -36.93 -13.33
CA ASP A 23 -40.87 -36.30 -14.21
C ASP A 23 -40.21 -35.18 -15.00
N LEU A 24 -40.35 -35.20 -16.32
CA LEU A 24 -39.91 -34.14 -17.23
C LEU A 24 -40.92 -32.99 -17.17
N ILE A 25 -40.75 -32.05 -16.24
CA ILE A 25 -41.47 -30.79 -16.24
C ILE A 25 -40.50 -29.70 -16.73
N ASN A 26 -40.85 -29.07 -17.86
CA ASN A 26 -40.15 -27.98 -18.53
C ASN A 26 -38.82 -28.33 -19.24
N GLY A 27 -38.92 -28.96 -20.41
CA GLY A 27 -38.31 -28.51 -21.69
C GLY A 27 -36.85 -28.05 -21.77
N ILE A 28 -35.99 -28.30 -20.78
CA ILE A 28 -34.58 -27.90 -20.76
C ILE A 28 -33.78 -29.12 -20.30
N SER A 29 -32.85 -29.58 -21.14
CA SER A 29 -32.04 -30.77 -20.87
C SER A 29 -30.93 -30.45 -19.87
N GLU A 30 -31.05 -30.94 -18.64
CA GLU A 30 -29.92 -31.03 -17.70
C GLU A 30 -29.35 -32.46 -17.74
N VAL A 31 -28.03 -32.56 -17.86
CA VAL A 31 -27.31 -33.82 -18.05
C VAL A 31 -27.55 -34.76 -16.86
N GLY A 32 -28.28 -35.86 -17.10
CA GLY A 32 -28.44 -36.93 -16.13
C GLY A 32 -27.24 -37.89 -16.18
N ILE A 33 -26.47 -37.95 -15.09
CA ILE A 33 -25.40 -38.94 -14.92
C ILE A 33 -25.98 -40.15 -14.15
N CYS A 34 -26.04 -41.30 -14.80
CA CYS A 34 -26.36 -42.57 -14.14
C CYS A 34 -25.05 -43.34 -13.86
N ALA A 35 -24.77 -43.58 -12.57
CA ALA A 35 -23.70 -44.49 -12.15
C ALA A 35 -24.34 -45.71 -11.48
N GLY A 36 -24.22 -46.88 -12.12
CA GLY A 36 -24.63 -48.15 -11.54
C GLY A 36 -23.60 -48.62 -10.52
N ILE A 37 -23.95 -48.60 -9.23
CA ILE A 37 -23.11 -49.19 -8.19
C ILE A 37 -23.36 -50.70 -8.16
N SER A 38 -22.47 -51.48 -8.75
CA SER A 38 -22.44 -52.93 -8.58
C SER A 38 -21.87 -53.27 -7.20
N LEU A 39 -22.75 -53.65 -6.25
CA LEU A 39 -22.36 -54.13 -4.91
C LEU A 39 -21.52 -55.43 -4.94
N SER A 40 -21.40 -56.08 -6.10
CA SER A 40 -20.61 -57.30 -6.30
C SER A 40 -19.10 -57.07 -6.41
N ARG A 41 -18.65 -55.80 -6.45
CA ARG A 41 -17.22 -55.42 -6.45
C ARG A 41 -16.75 -54.77 -5.14
N CYS A 42 -17.31 -55.16 -4.00
CA CYS A 42 -16.55 -55.07 -2.75
C CYS A 42 -15.54 -56.22 -2.71
N VAL A 43 -14.45 -56.09 -3.46
CA VAL A 43 -13.22 -56.80 -3.11
C VAL A 43 -12.91 -56.35 -1.69
N LYS A 44 -13.04 -57.26 -0.72
CA LYS A 44 -12.47 -57.08 0.60
C LYS A 44 -10.96 -56.97 0.39
N ILE A 45 -10.48 -55.75 0.13
CA ILE A 45 -9.07 -55.45 0.30
C ILE A 45 -8.83 -55.81 1.77
N PRO A 46 -8.02 -56.82 2.09
CA PRO A 46 -7.71 -57.10 3.49
C PRO A 46 -7.21 -55.78 4.04
N ALA A 47 -7.78 -55.33 5.14
CA ALA A 47 -7.36 -54.12 5.81
C ALA A 47 -5.89 -54.31 6.20
N PHE A 48 -4.97 -53.97 5.30
CA PHE A 48 -3.54 -53.90 5.52
C PHE A 48 -3.24 -52.61 6.31
N ALA A 49 -4.11 -52.31 7.27
CA ALA A 49 -3.86 -51.35 8.33
C ALA A 49 -3.10 -52.11 9.42
N GLY A 50 -1.89 -52.57 9.09
CA GLY A 50 -0.93 -53.01 10.08
C GLY A 50 -0.77 -51.92 11.14
N ARG A 51 -0.51 -52.33 12.39
CA ARG A 51 -0.26 -51.40 13.51
C ARG A 51 0.77 -50.31 13.15
N SER A 52 1.69 -50.63 12.23
CA SER A 52 2.71 -49.77 11.64
C SER A 52 2.19 -48.67 10.70
N THR A 53 1.22 -48.94 9.82
CA THR A 53 0.69 -47.91 8.91
C THR A 53 -0.16 -46.89 9.65
N LYS A 54 -0.92 -47.32 10.66
CA LYS A 54 -1.65 -46.41 11.55
C LYS A 54 -0.68 -45.48 12.31
N ALA A 55 0.42 -46.03 12.85
CA ALA A 55 1.43 -45.24 13.52
C ALA A 55 2.11 -44.22 12.59
N PHE A 56 2.43 -44.62 11.36
CA PHE A 56 3.00 -43.72 10.35
C PHE A 56 2.04 -42.57 10.00
N CYS A 57 0.76 -42.87 9.77
CA CYS A 57 -0.25 -41.82 9.50
C CYS A 57 -0.42 -40.85 10.67
N ILE A 58 -0.36 -41.33 11.92
CA ILE A 58 -0.44 -40.47 13.10
C ILE A 58 0.78 -39.55 13.18
N VAL A 59 1.99 -40.10 13.06
CA VAL A 59 3.24 -39.32 13.09
C VAL A 59 3.29 -38.31 11.94
N TRP A 60 2.87 -38.72 10.74
CA TRP A 60 2.77 -37.83 9.58
C TRP A 60 1.76 -36.70 9.82
N SER A 61 0.58 -37.02 10.35
CA SER A 61 -0.45 -36.02 10.65
C SER A 61 0.03 -35.02 11.70
N LEU A 62 0.73 -35.48 12.74
CA LEU A 62 1.36 -34.61 13.73
C LEU A 62 2.42 -33.71 13.09
N CYS A 63 3.25 -34.24 12.20
CA CYS A 63 4.27 -33.46 11.51
C CYS A 63 3.64 -32.38 10.61
N VAL A 64 2.66 -32.73 9.79
CA VAL A 64 1.90 -31.76 8.97
C VAL A 64 1.24 -30.70 9.85
N LEU A 65 0.63 -31.10 10.97
CA LEU A 65 0.00 -30.17 11.90
C LEU A 65 1.02 -29.18 12.48
N THR A 66 2.22 -29.64 12.87
CA THR A 66 3.29 -28.75 13.35
C THR A 66 3.80 -27.78 12.29
N ILE A 67 3.93 -28.22 11.03
CA ILE A 67 4.38 -27.35 9.93
C ILE A 67 3.32 -26.28 9.64
N VAL A 68 2.05 -26.67 9.59
CA VAL A 68 0.93 -25.75 9.36
C VAL A 68 0.83 -24.74 10.50
N THR A 69 0.95 -25.15 11.76
CA THR A 69 0.89 -24.20 12.89
C THR A 69 2.04 -23.21 12.84
N VAL A 70 3.28 -23.65 12.60
CA VAL A 70 4.44 -22.74 12.48
C VAL A 70 4.27 -21.76 11.32
N TYR A 71 3.80 -22.23 10.17
CA TYR A 71 3.53 -21.38 9.00
C TYR A 71 2.45 -20.33 9.30
N LEU A 72 1.34 -20.76 9.90
CA LEU A 72 0.22 -19.89 10.23
C LEU A 72 0.59 -18.87 11.30
N SER A 73 1.42 -19.24 12.29
CA SER A 73 1.96 -18.30 13.27
C SER A 73 2.86 -17.23 12.64
N LYS A 74 3.70 -17.60 11.68
CA LYS A 74 4.54 -16.62 10.96
C LYS A 74 3.71 -15.66 10.10
N ILE A 75 2.74 -16.19 9.37
CA ILE A 75 1.82 -15.37 8.56
C ILE A 75 1.00 -14.44 9.43
N PHE A 76 0.44 -14.96 10.52
CA PHE A 76 -0.33 -14.16 11.46
C PHE A 76 0.53 -13.03 12.07
N SER A 77 1.78 -13.33 12.41
CA SER A 77 2.73 -12.31 12.86
C SER A 77 2.98 -11.21 11.81
N LEU A 78 2.99 -11.54 10.51
CA LEU A 78 3.14 -10.57 9.43
C LEU A 78 1.88 -9.72 9.22
N PHE A 79 0.68 -10.29 9.44
CA PHE A 79 -0.57 -9.55 9.33
C PHE A 79 -0.83 -8.64 10.53
N VAL A 80 -0.53 -9.12 11.74
CA VAL A 80 -0.70 -8.33 12.98
C VAL A 80 0.32 -7.19 13.05
N SER A 81 1.54 -7.41 12.55
CA SER A 81 2.58 -6.40 12.53
C SER A 81 3.30 -6.42 11.19
N PRO A 82 2.75 -5.75 10.16
CA PRO A 82 3.48 -5.56 8.92
C PRO A 82 4.78 -4.84 9.26
N ARG A 83 5.92 -5.39 8.81
CA ARG A 83 7.22 -4.74 9.00
C ARG A 83 7.17 -3.38 8.30
N ARG A 84 6.94 -2.33 9.07
CA ARG A 84 7.04 -0.96 8.57
C ARG A 84 8.51 -0.70 8.28
N GLU A 85 8.83 -0.36 7.03
CA GLU A 85 10.14 0.19 6.73
C GLU A 85 10.30 1.48 7.57
N ILE A 86 11.34 1.50 8.41
CA ILE A 86 11.57 2.61 9.31
C ILE A 86 12.15 3.75 8.48
N SER A 87 11.28 4.68 8.06
CA SER A 87 11.69 5.88 7.37
C SER A 87 12.61 6.70 8.29
N PRO A 88 13.81 7.09 7.82
CA PRO A 88 14.79 7.81 8.64
C PRO A 88 14.17 9.09 9.20
N GLY A 89 14.32 9.30 10.52
CA GLY A 89 13.81 10.49 11.22
C GLY A 89 14.73 11.68 11.08
N ASN A 90 16.03 11.42 10.99
CA ASN A 90 17.07 12.42 11.08
C ASN A 90 18.05 12.33 9.92
N LEU A 91 18.77 13.41 9.65
CA LEU A 91 19.83 13.40 8.62
C LEU A 91 20.93 12.38 8.93
N ASN A 92 21.21 12.13 10.21
CA ASN A 92 22.22 11.17 10.63
C ASN A 92 21.79 9.74 10.26
N GLU A 93 20.52 9.41 10.49
CA GLU A 93 19.93 8.13 10.11
C GLU A 93 19.86 7.98 8.58
N LEU A 94 19.52 9.05 7.87
CA LEU A 94 19.53 9.05 6.40
C LEU A 94 20.95 8.88 5.83
N ALA A 95 21.96 9.43 6.50
CA ALA A 95 23.35 9.31 6.09
C ALA A 95 23.92 7.89 6.29
N THR A 96 23.36 7.10 7.21
CA THR A 96 23.78 5.71 7.47
C THR A 96 22.87 4.67 6.84
N SER A 97 21.64 5.05 6.46
CA SER A 97 20.69 4.14 5.84
C SER A 97 21.06 3.80 4.39
N ASP A 98 20.44 2.76 3.88
CA ASP A 98 20.53 2.21 2.52
C ASP A 98 19.55 2.87 1.53
N TYR A 99 19.10 4.09 1.83
CA TYR A 99 18.20 4.85 0.96
C TYR A 99 18.97 5.54 -0.17
N ASP A 100 18.40 5.49 -1.37
CA ASP A 100 18.80 6.35 -2.48
C ASP A 100 18.35 7.78 -2.21
N ILE A 101 19.19 8.76 -2.53
CA ILE A 101 18.94 10.16 -2.18
C ILE A 101 18.80 11.00 -3.44
N GLY A 102 17.63 11.60 -3.60
CA GLY A 102 17.33 12.63 -4.58
C GLY A 102 17.33 14.00 -3.94
N MET A 103 17.79 15.01 -4.67
CA MET A 103 17.79 16.37 -4.17
C MET A 103 17.33 17.34 -5.25
N THR A 104 16.48 18.29 -4.89
CA THR A 104 16.01 19.29 -5.84
C THR A 104 17.12 20.27 -6.17
N TYR A 105 17.40 20.40 -7.47
CA TYR A 105 18.41 21.34 -7.96
C TYR A 105 17.76 22.67 -8.35
N PHE A 106 17.63 23.58 -7.40
CA PHE A 106 17.11 24.93 -7.62
C PHE A 106 18.25 25.96 -7.50
N GLY A 107 19.00 26.17 -8.59
CA GLY A 107 20.09 27.16 -8.62
C GLY A 107 21.28 26.83 -7.72
N GLY A 108 21.36 25.60 -7.20
CA GLY A 108 22.55 25.07 -6.54
C GLY A 108 22.77 25.47 -5.09
N LEU A 109 21.88 26.23 -4.43
CA LEU A 109 22.12 26.64 -3.04
C LEU A 109 22.18 25.44 -2.09
N LEU A 110 21.18 24.55 -2.13
CA LEU A 110 21.23 23.29 -1.36
C LEU A 110 22.50 22.49 -1.71
N PHE A 111 22.85 22.42 -3.00
CA PHE A 111 24.05 21.75 -3.48
C PHE A 111 25.34 22.32 -2.86
N HIS A 112 25.50 23.64 -2.89
CA HIS A 112 26.65 24.31 -2.31
C HIS A 112 26.71 24.17 -0.79
N THR A 113 25.56 24.20 -0.11
CA THR A 113 25.50 23.96 1.34
C THR A 113 25.99 22.56 1.69
N PHE A 114 25.50 21.52 1.00
CA PHE A 114 25.92 20.14 1.28
C PHE A 114 27.37 19.87 0.86
N LYS A 115 27.82 20.44 -0.27
CA LYS A 115 29.18 20.30 -0.78
C LYS A 115 30.22 20.97 0.12
N SER A 116 29.93 22.18 0.59
CA SER A 116 30.89 23.00 1.36
C SER A 116 30.82 22.76 2.87
N SER A 117 29.80 22.05 3.36
CA SER A 117 29.63 21.82 4.79
C SER A 117 30.74 20.94 5.38
N PRO A 118 31.25 21.27 6.58
CA PRO A 118 32.21 20.42 7.29
C PRO A 118 31.58 19.17 7.90
N ARG A 119 30.23 19.12 8.01
CA ARG A 119 29.50 18.03 8.67
C ARG A 119 29.62 16.70 7.90
N VAL A 120 29.93 15.62 8.63
CA VAL A 120 30.18 14.29 8.05
C VAL A 120 28.92 13.74 7.37
N GLU A 121 27.75 14.01 7.95
CA GLU A 121 26.46 13.53 7.46
C GLU A 121 26.14 14.17 6.12
N TYR A 122 26.44 15.45 5.94
CA TYR A 122 26.17 16.16 4.69
C TYR A 122 27.09 15.65 3.60
N LYS A 123 28.37 15.39 3.90
CA LYS A 123 29.31 14.77 2.96
C LYS A 123 28.87 13.37 2.53
N LYS A 124 28.40 12.53 3.47
CA LYS A 124 27.88 11.19 3.17
C LYS A 124 26.62 11.24 2.30
N ILE A 125 25.67 12.11 2.65
CA ILE A 125 24.47 12.34 1.85
C ILE A 125 24.85 12.81 0.45
N PHE A 126 25.74 13.81 0.36
CA PHE A 126 26.21 14.37 -0.89
C PHE A 126 26.99 13.38 -1.75
N SER A 127 27.66 12.39 -1.17
CA SER A 127 28.37 11.37 -1.97
C SER A 127 27.45 10.42 -2.75
N ARG A 128 26.18 10.29 -2.30
CA ARG A 128 25.17 9.37 -2.86
C ARG A 128 24.01 10.09 -3.53
N TRP A 129 24.09 11.41 -3.62
CA TRP A 129 22.99 12.24 -4.08
C TRP A 129 22.83 12.18 -5.61
N SER A 130 21.59 12.39 -6.06
CA SER A 130 21.25 12.59 -7.47
C SER A 130 20.49 13.90 -7.66
N PRO A 131 20.91 14.76 -8.61
CA PRO A 131 20.19 16.00 -8.90
C PRO A 131 18.89 15.68 -9.65
N LEU A 132 17.77 16.14 -9.11
CA LEU A 132 16.45 15.93 -9.70
C LEU A 132 15.68 17.24 -9.79
N LYS A 133 14.72 17.31 -10.72
CA LYS A 133 13.72 18.39 -10.72
C LYS A 133 12.72 18.17 -9.57
N PRO A 134 12.04 19.22 -9.05
CA PRO A 134 11.09 19.08 -7.95
C PRO A 134 10.06 17.97 -8.13
N TYR A 135 9.39 17.96 -9.29
CA TYR A 135 8.40 16.91 -9.62
C TYR A 135 9.01 15.51 -9.73
N GLU A 136 10.21 15.38 -10.30
CA GLU A 136 10.91 14.09 -10.45
C GLU A 136 11.36 13.54 -9.08
N CYS A 137 11.75 14.43 -8.18
CA CYS A 137 12.14 14.09 -6.82
C CYS A 137 10.93 13.58 -6.02
N LEU A 138 9.78 14.25 -6.14
CA LEU A 138 8.52 13.80 -5.54
C LEU A 138 8.08 12.44 -6.13
N LYS A 139 8.10 12.30 -7.45
CA LYS A 139 7.77 11.05 -8.15
C LYS A 139 8.69 9.90 -7.70
N SER A 140 9.97 10.18 -7.51
CA SER A 140 10.94 9.19 -7.04
C SER A 140 10.75 8.87 -5.56
N GLY A 141 10.20 9.77 -4.75
CA GLY A 141 9.83 9.51 -3.36
C GLY A 141 8.76 8.42 -3.18
N PHE A 142 7.99 8.10 -4.22
CA PHE A 142 7.08 6.94 -4.21
C PHE A 142 7.78 5.60 -4.44
N LYS A 143 9.07 5.60 -4.82
CA LYS A 143 9.86 4.37 -4.96
C LYS A 143 10.28 3.88 -3.57
N PRO A 144 10.33 2.55 -3.35
CA PRO A 144 10.83 2.01 -2.10
C PRO A 144 12.28 2.45 -1.88
N LYS A 145 12.64 2.72 -0.61
CA LYS A 145 13.98 3.15 -0.19
C LYS A 145 14.53 4.39 -0.92
N PHE A 146 13.68 5.33 -1.29
CA PHE A 146 14.09 6.60 -1.87
C PHE A 146 13.75 7.78 -0.95
N ALA A 147 14.72 8.66 -0.71
CA ALA A 147 14.54 9.89 0.06
C ALA A 147 14.72 11.11 -0.83
N CYS A 148 13.70 11.96 -0.91
CA CYS A 148 13.78 13.23 -1.63
C CYS A 148 14.04 14.39 -0.66
N LEU A 149 15.10 15.16 -0.91
CA LEU A 149 15.46 16.37 -0.18
C LEU A 149 15.08 17.60 -1.01
N SER A 150 14.24 18.46 -0.45
CA SER A 150 13.81 19.72 -1.07
C SER A 150 13.51 20.77 -0.01
N TYR A 151 13.26 22.00 -0.43
CA TYR A 151 12.78 23.07 0.42
C TYR A 151 11.37 22.77 0.94
N ASN A 152 11.12 23.14 2.20
CA ASN A 152 9.80 22.96 2.83
C ASN A 152 8.70 23.66 2.03
N THR A 153 8.97 24.84 1.48
CA THR A 153 8.01 25.59 0.65
C THR A 153 7.61 24.84 -0.61
N ASP A 154 8.58 24.20 -1.28
CA ASP A 154 8.33 23.43 -2.49
C ASP A 154 7.55 22.16 -2.16
N PHE A 155 7.95 21.47 -1.08
CA PHE A 155 7.25 20.28 -0.61
C PHE A 155 5.82 20.56 -0.18
N ASP A 156 5.60 21.64 0.58
CA ASP A 156 4.26 22.04 0.99
C ASP A 156 3.39 22.31 -0.24
N LEU A 157 3.89 23.09 -1.22
CA LEU A 157 3.17 23.36 -2.47
C LEU A 157 2.86 22.06 -3.26
N MET A 158 3.83 21.16 -3.35
CA MET A 158 3.68 19.87 -4.03
C MET A 158 2.68 18.95 -3.32
N LEU A 159 2.76 18.82 -1.99
CA LEU A 159 1.82 18.05 -1.19
C LEU A 159 0.39 18.59 -1.31
N TYR A 160 0.23 19.91 -1.31
CA TYR A 160 -1.08 20.53 -1.56
C TYR A 160 -1.66 20.15 -2.92
N SER A 161 -0.82 19.98 -3.95
CA SER A 161 -1.28 19.54 -5.28
C SER A 161 -1.65 18.05 -5.36
N LEU A 162 -1.20 17.23 -4.41
CA LEU A 162 -1.43 15.78 -4.36
C LEU A 162 -2.51 15.34 -3.36
N ARG A 163 -3.16 16.29 -2.68
CA ARG A 163 -4.17 16.00 -1.64
C ARG A 163 -5.42 15.34 -2.23
N GLY A 164 -5.72 14.12 -1.76
CA GLY A 164 -6.89 13.34 -2.17
C GLY A 164 -6.63 11.83 -2.13
N ASP A 165 -5.62 11.35 -2.87
CA ASP A 165 -5.48 9.90 -3.11
C ASP A 165 -4.17 9.26 -2.62
N ILE A 166 -3.11 10.04 -2.38
CA ILE A 166 -1.74 9.50 -2.25
C ILE A 166 -0.88 10.15 -1.15
N GLU A 167 -1.44 11.09 -0.38
CA GLU A 167 -0.72 11.74 0.75
C GLU A 167 -0.29 10.71 1.80
N HIS A 168 -1.13 9.70 2.09
CA HIS A 168 -0.85 8.64 3.05
C HIS A 168 0.30 7.70 2.64
N LEU A 169 0.68 7.69 1.36
CA LEU A 169 1.78 6.88 0.85
C LEU A 169 3.15 7.54 1.04
N LEU A 170 3.18 8.83 1.37
CA LEU A 170 4.41 9.59 1.57
C LEU A 170 4.58 9.94 3.06
N THR A 171 5.74 9.56 3.62
CA THR A 171 6.13 10.05 4.94
C THR A 171 6.89 11.37 4.78
N HIS A 172 6.21 12.48 4.99
CA HIS A 172 6.85 13.79 5.02
C HIS A 172 7.40 14.09 6.41
N LYS A 173 8.71 14.38 6.52
CA LYS A 173 9.35 14.85 7.74
C LYS A 173 10.04 16.18 7.46
N ARG A 174 9.63 17.22 8.19
CA ARG A 174 10.26 18.54 8.12
C ARG A 174 11.60 18.50 8.86
N LEU A 175 12.68 18.60 8.10
CA LEU A 175 14.03 18.73 8.63
C LEU A 175 14.45 20.18 8.49
N SER A 176 14.61 20.90 9.59
CA SER A 176 15.17 22.25 9.57
C SER A 176 16.69 22.16 9.54
N VAL A 177 17.24 22.10 8.33
CA VAL A 177 18.69 22.00 8.10
C VAL A 177 19.33 23.39 8.15
N PHE A 178 18.66 24.35 7.53
CA PHE A 178 19.03 25.76 7.51
C PHE A 178 17.83 26.59 7.03
N GLU A 179 17.79 27.85 7.44
CA GLU A 179 16.80 28.81 6.96
C GLU A 179 17.42 29.63 5.83
N ILE A 180 16.73 29.68 4.68
CA ILE A 180 17.10 30.57 3.60
C ILE A 180 16.09 31.70 3.57
N PRO A 181 16.49 32.94 3.86
CA PRO A 181 15.65 34.08 3.58
C PRO A 181 15.51 34.20 2.05
N MET A 182 14.29 34.09 1.55
CA MET A 182 14.00 34.39 0.15
C MET A 182 13.98 35.91 -0.03
N GLY A 183 14.76 36.41 -0.98
CA GLY A 183 14.88 37.84 -1.27
C GLY A 183 14.92 38.10 -2.77
N LEU A 184 14.63 39.33 -3.17
CA LEU A 184 14.78 39.77 -4.54
C LEU A 184 16.25 40.13 -4.80
N PRO A 185 16.94 39.46 -5.74
CA PRO A 185 18.29 39.84 -6.09
C PRO A 185 18.25 41.20 -6.79
N LEU A 186 18.98 42.17 -6.24
CA LEU A 186 19.18 43.48 -6.84
C LEU A 186 20.64 43.62 -7.24
N GLU A 187 20.89 44.39 -8.30
CA GLU A 187 22.26 44.72 -8.71
C GLU A 187 23.01 45.41 -7.56
N LYS A 188 24.31 45.11 -7.44
CA LYS A 188 25.15 45.72 -6.42
C LYS A 188 25.11 47.25 -6.58
N ASN A 189 24.84 47.95 -5.48
CA ASN A 189 24.68 49.42 -5.44
C ASN A 189 23.47 49.96 -6.22
N SER A 190 22.45 49.14 -6.48
CA SER A 190 21.20 49.61 -7.09
C SER A 190 20.55 50.72 -6.25
N ILE A 191 20.18 51.83 -6.91
CA ILE A 191 19.42 52.94 -6.29
C ILE A 191 18.06 52.49 -5.73
N TYR A 192 17.53 51.39 -6.25
CA TYR A 192 16.23 50.86 -5.83
C TYR A 192 16.31 50.03 -4.54
N SER A 193 17.51 49.66 -4.07
CA SER A 193 17.66 48.81 -2.89
C SER A 193 16.96 49.36 -1.66
N ARG A 194 17.08 50.67 -1.40
CA ARG A 194 16.43 51.31 -0.25
C ARG A 194 14.91 51.32 -0.39
N GLY A 195 14.41 51.66 -1.58
CA GLY A 195 12.97 51.67 -1.85
C GLY A 195 12.35 50.28 -1.72
N PHE A 196 12.97 49.26 -2.31
CA PHE A 196 12.53 47.87 -2.19
C PHE A 196 12.60 47.36 -0.75
N HIS A 197 13.66 47.67 -0.01
CA HIS A 197 13.77 47.27 1.40
C HIS A 197 12.64 47.88 2.24
N SER A 198 12.37 49.17 2.07
CA SER A 198 11.27 49.85 2.77
C SER A 198 9.92 49.25 2.38
N ALA A 199 9.65 49.05 1.09
CA ALA A 199 8.39 48.48 0.62
C ALA A 199 8.19 47.05 1.12
N MET A 200 9.25 46.22 1.12
CA MET A 200 9.20 44.87 1.65
C MET A 200 8.98 44.86 3.17
N SER A 201 9.67 45.71 3.93
CA SER A 201 9.46 45.83 5.38
C SER A 201 8.02 46.20 5.70
N SER A 202 7.48 47.22 5.03
CA SER A 202 6.08 47.62 5.19
C SER A 202 5.12 46.49 4.80
N ALA A 203 5.41 45.74 3.72
CA ALA A 203 4.60 44.59 3.35
C ALA A 203 4.62 43.46 4.40
N PHE A 204 5.76 43.22 5.04
CA PHE A 204 5.87 42.26 6.15
C PHE A 204 5.12 42.74 7.39
N GLU A 205 5.31 43.99 7.80
CA GLU A 205 4.66 44.60 8.97
C GLU A 205 3.13 44.65 8.81
N CYS A 206 2.64 44.95 7.60
CA CYS A 206 1.22 44.92 7.28
C CYS A 206 0.66 43.49 7.08
N GLY A 207 1.48 42.45 7.22
CA GLY A 207 1.06 41.05 7.03
C GLY A 207 0.67 40.69 5.60
N LEU A 208 1.03 41.52 4.61
CA LEU A 208 0.68 41.31 3.21
C LEU A 208 1.32 40.03 2.65
N PHE A 209 2.53 39.68 3.11
CA PHE A 209 3.20 38.47 2.65
C PHE A 209 2.41 37.19 2.98
N LYS A 210 1.92 37.09 4.23
CA LYS A 210 1.05 35.97 4.63
C LYS A 210 -0.22 35.93 3.80
N LYS A 211 -0.84 37.09 3.56
CA LYS A 211 -2.03 37.21 2.70
C LYS A 211 -1.73 36.77 1.27
N TRP A 212 -0.60 37.17 0.69
CA TRP A 212 -0.20 36.77 -0.65
C TRP A 212 0.04 35.27 -0.73
N VAL A 213 0.81 34.67 0.18
CA VAL A 213 1.04 33.22 0.20
C VAL A 213 -0.28 32.45 0.23
N ILE A 214 -1.23 32.86 1.08
CA ILE A 214 -2.57 32.27 1.15
C ILE A 214 -3.35 32.46 -0.16
N ASN A 215 -3.23 33.62 -0.80
CA ASN A 215 -4.04 34.02 -1.95
C ASN A 215 -3.47 33.59 -3.33
N THR A 216 -2.14 33.46 -3.46
CA THR A 216 -1.46 32.80 -4.59
C THR A 216 -1.62 31.30 -4.53
N GLY A 217 -1.83 30.75 -3.33
CA GLY A 217 -2.38 29.43 -3.19
C GLY A 217 -3.78 29.41 -3.81
N ALA A 218 -3.99 28.58 -4.82
CA ALA A 218 -5.30 28.10 -5.25
C ALA A 218 -6.05 27.29 -4.15
N VAL A 219 -5.74 27.56 -2.87
CA VAL A 219 -6.20 26.90 -1.66
C VAL A 219 -7.61 27.36 -1.29
N ASP A 220 -7.96 28.64 -1.51
CA ASP A 220 -9.33 29.13 -1.26
C ASP A 220 -10.34 28.70 -2.35
N ARG A 221 -9.85 28.39 -3.57
CA ARG A 221 -10.69 27.91 -4.68
C ARG A 221 -11.02 26.42 -4.59
N LEU A 222 -10.18 25.61 -3.93
CA LEU A 222 -10.42 24.18 -3.68
C LEU A 222 -11.01 23.91 -2.29
N ALA A 223 -10.82 24.80 -1.31
CA ALA A 223 -11.58 24.73 -0.05
C ALA A 223 -13.09 24.99 -0.26
N LYS A 224 -13.45 25.76 -1.30
CA LYS A 224 -14.85 26.05 -1.68
C LYS A 224 -15.56 24.94 -2.47
N THR A 225 -14.88 23.88 -2.91
CA THR A 225 -15.53 22.75 -3.60
C THR A 225 -16.20 21.74 -2.68
N GLY A 226 -16.36 22.02 -1.38
CA GLY A 226 -17.33 21.33 -0.51
C GLY A 226 -17.01 19.89 -0.09
N ILE A 227 -15.82 19.36 -0.44
CA ILE A 227 -15.42 17.98 -0.11
C ILE A 227 -14.94 17.87 1.36
N LEU A 228 -14.60 19.00 2.00
CA LEU A 228 -13.96 19.06 3.32
C LEU A 228 -14.86 18.75 4.52
N GLU A 229 -16.18 18.58 4.37
CA GLU A 229 -17.06 18.30 5.52
C GLU A 229 -17.42 16.81 5.66
N ASN A 230 -17.29 16.00 4.60
CA ASN A 230 -17.71 14.59 4.64
C ASN A 230 -16.59 13.59 4.95
N GLU A 231 -15.32 13.95 4.78
CA GLU A 231 -14.19 13.02 5.01
C GLU A 231 -13.50 13.18 6.38
N MET A 232 -13.92 14.13 7.20
CA MET A 232 -13.48 14.23 8.61
C MET A 232 -14.23 13.29 9.57
N LYS A 233 -14.95 12.29 9.05
CA LYS A 233 -15.30 11.09 9.80
C LYS A 233 -14.35 9.98 9.39
N GLN A 234 -13.17 9.93 10.02
CA GLN A 234 -12.46 8.65 10.11
C GLN A 234 -13.45 7.63 10.68
N PRO A 235 -13.66 6.46 10.04
CA PRO A 235 -14.39 5.39 10.68
C PRO A 235 -13.64 5.09 11.99
N ASN A 236 -14.38 5.11 13.10
CA ASN A 236 -13.88 4.75 14.42
C ASN A 236 -13.61 3.23 14.38
N VAL A 237 -12.47 2.85 13.82
CA VAL A 237 -12.03 1.46 13.75
C VAL A 237 -11.32 1.17 15.05
N ASP A 238 -11.91 0.27 15.85
CA ASP A 238 -11.30 -0.24 17.08
C ASP A 238 -9.87 -0.72 16.79
N PRO A 239 -8.89 -0.40 17.64
CA PRO A 239 -7.49 -0.77 17.43
C PRO A 239 -7.25 -2.29 17.41
N ASP A 240 -8.23 -3.08 17.82
CA ASP A 240 -8.17 -4.55 17.85
C ASP A 240 -8.74 -5.22 16.59
N VAL A 241 -9.30 -4.46 15.64
CA VAL A 241 -9.90 -5.02 14.43
C VAL A 241 -8.92 -4.93 13.26
N VAL A 242 -8.30 -6.07 12.93
CA VAL A 242 -7.49 -6.21 11.70
C VAL A 242 -8.42 -6.30 10.50
N VAL A 243 -8.59 -5.19 9.78
CA VAL A 243 -9.34 -5.17 8.52
C VAL A 243 -8.47 -5.73 7.41
N LEU A 244 -8.78 -6.95 6.96
CA LEU A 244 -8.11 -7.59 5.84
C LEU A 244 -8.70 -7.08 4.52
N ASP A 245 -7.95 -6.23 3.83
CA ASP A 245 -8.32 -5.74 2.51
C ASP A 245 -8.10 -6.78 1.41
N LEU A 246 -8.88 -6.73 0.33
CA LEU A 246 -8.81 -7.69 -0.79
C LEU A 246 -7.39 -7.77 -1.41
N MET A 247 -6.60 -6.69 -1.31
CA MET A 247 -5.21 -6.65 -1.75
C MET A 247 -4.32 -7.69 -1.05
N HIS A 248 -4.63 -8.05 0.21
CA HIS A 248 -3.88 -9.05 0.97
C HIS A 248 -4.08 -10.49 0.45
N LEU A 249 -5.16 -10.75 -0.31
CA LEU A 249 -5.52 -12.07 -0.82
C LEU A 249 -5.23 -12.23 -2.33
N LYS A 250 -4.83 -11.16 -3.02
CA LYS A 250 -4.63 -11.16 -4.49
C LYS A 250 -3.66 -12.25 -4.98
N GLY A 251 -2.65 -12.58 -4.20
CA GLY A 251 -1.69 -13.65 -4.54
C GLY A 251 -2.31 -15.05 -4.58
N ALA A 252 -3.31 -15.34 -3.75
CA ALA A 252 -3.98 -16.65 -3.70
C ALA A 252 -4.99 -16.83 -4.86
N PHE A 253 -5.55 -15.73 -5.36
CA PHE A 253 -6.46 -15.76 -6.51
C PHE A 253 -5.73 -15.85 -7.86
N ASN A 254 -4.46 -15.44 -7.92
CA ASN A 254 -3.64 -15.50 -9.14
C ASN A 254 -2.88 -16.84 -9.32
N SER A 255 -3.03 -17.79 -8.40
CA SER A 255 -2.41 -19.12 -8.45
C SER A 255 -3.30 -20.21 -9.08
N PHE A 256 -4.46 -19.83 -9.62
CA PHE A 256 -5.33 -20.64 -10.48
C PHE A 256 -5.35 -20.06 -11.89
#